data_AF-A0A4S1ZJ74-F1
#
_entry.id   AF-A0A4S1ZJ74-F1
#
_cell.length_a   1.000
_cell.length_b   1.000
_cell.length_c   1.000
_cell.angle_alpha   90.00
_cell.angle_beta   90.00
_cell.angle_gamma   90.00
#
_symmetry.space_group_name_H-M   'P 1'
#
loop_
_entity.id
_entity.type
_entity.pdbx_description
1 polymer ?
#
loop_
_entity_poly.entity_id
_entity_poly.type
_entity_poly.pdbx_seq_one_letter_code
_entity_poly.pdbx_strand_id
1 'polypeptide(L)'
;MKKIGLLLAILACISPDLFAQGAKNIRINEVMTDNESSIVDEFGNHKAWIELCNASFTTVNIRGMYITTDKSVLNEDLSAPQRQALMSLIPNGDESTLLSGNQHFILYCNGNPKDGSRHITAKITEGEPVWVALYDGNGVELIDSVTVPALSVNQSYAREKDGSANWVVRGSKNVTPGIANTPNINNKIARTKAEDPHGFAITILAMGTVFSCLALLFVFFRVLGLIMDHINTTKKIANAYPLKPVTSTITTTAKIGAEVLDTTGKLMKDGLKLKGIDKKVYIAVIAMAIKQYEDDVHDVESGIISIKPKSTTWNAPKFNNEIKK
;
A
#
# COMPACT_ATOMS: atom_id res chain seq x y z
N MET A 1 -17.27 10.32 16.41
CA MET A 1 -16.89 10.68 15.03
C MET A 1 -15.51 11.34 14.92
N LYS A 2 -15.17 12.38 15.72
CA LYS A 2 -13.88 13.09 15.61
C LYS A 2 -12.61 12.24 15.87
N LYS A 3 -12.67 11.26 16.77
CA LYS A 3 -11.51 10.38 17.10
C LYS A 3 -11.22 9.30 16.03
N ILE A 4 -12.24 8.85 15.31
CA ILE A 4 -12.11 7.84 14.24
C ILE A 4 -11.59 8.50 12.95
N GLY A 5 -12.05 9.72 12.64
CA GLY A 5 -11.50 10.50 11.53
C GLY A 5 -10.02 10.85 11.71
N LEU A 6 -9.59 11.11 12.95
CA LEU A 6 -8.17 11.36 13.25
C LEU A 6 -7.30 10.11 13.04
N LEU A 7 -7.82 8.92 13.36
CA LEU A 7 -7.08 7.66 13.22
C LEU A 7 -6.98 7.22 11.75
N LEU A 8 -8.01 7.48 10.95
CA LEU A 8 -7.99 7.31 9.48
C LEU A 8 -7.07 8.33 8.78
N ALA A 9 -7.00 9.57 9.27
CA ALA A 9 -6.10 10.58 8.75
C ALA A 9 -4.63 10.25 9.03
N ILE A 10 -4.31 9.73 10.23
CA ILE A 10 -2.95 9.27 10.57
C ILE A 10 -2.57 8.04 9.72
N LEU A 11 -3.51 7.13 9.44
CA LEU A 11 -3.26 5.97 8.58
C LEU A 11 -3.04 6.36 7.11
N ALA A 12 -3.68 7.45 6.64
CA ALA A 12 -3.48 7.98 5.28
C ALA A 12 -2.17 8.78 5.13
N CYS A 13 -1.60 9.31 6.22
CA CYS A 13 -0.30 9.99 6.21
C CYS A 13 0.90 9.03 6.27
N ILE A 14 0.67 7.72 6.38
CA ILE A 14 1.68 6.66 6.25
C ILE A 14 1.45 5.94 4.93
N SER A 15 1.30 6.68 3.83
CA SER A 15 1.56 6.09 2.51
C SER A 15 3.08 6.08 2.34
N PRO A 16 3.75 4.91 2.28
CA PRO A 16 5.11 4.90 1.76
C PRO A 16 5.04 5.48 0.35
N ASP A 17 5.85 6.50 0.07
CA ASP A 17 6.02 7.03 -1.27
C ASP A 17 6.23 5.85 -2.21
N LEU A 18 5.28 5.65 -3.13
CA LEU A 18 5.34 4.62 -4.16
C LEU A 18 6.40 5.07 -5.18
N PHE A 19 7.66 5.06 -4.78
CA PHE A 19 8.76 5.20 -5.72
C PHE A 19 8.63 4.05 -6.72
N ALA A 20 8.70 4.39 -8.02
CA ALA A 20 8.93 3.42 -9.08
C ALA A 20 10.32 2.78 -8.87
N GLN A 21 10.43 1.87 -7.89
CA GLN A 21 11.68 1.26 -7.46
C GLN A 21 12.16 0.17 -8.43
N GLY A 22 11.35 -0.24 -9.41
CA GLY A 22 11.64 -1.36 -10.30
C GLY A 22 12.92 -1.20 -11.11
N ALA A 23 13.06 -0.11 -11.87
CA ALA A 23 14.20 0.10 -12.77
C ALA A 23 15.53 0.19 -12.01
N LYS A 24 15.53 0.87 -10.85
CA LYS A 24 16.70 0.98 -9.96
C LYS A 24 17.07 -0.32 -9.27
N ASN A 25 16.35 -1.42 -9.46
CA ASN A 25 16.75 -2.74 -8.95
C ASN A 25 17.49 -3.58 -10.00
N ILE A 26 17.52 -3.14 -11.25
CA ILE A 26 18.30 -3.78 -12.30
C ILE A 26 19.76 -3.36 -12.13
N ARG A 27 20.66 -4.34 -12.19
CA ARG A 27 22.09 -4.15 -11.99
C ARG A 27 22.85 -4.91 -13.07
N ILE A 28 24.00 -4.38 -13.45
CA ILE A 28 25.00 -5.13 -14.20
C ILE A 28 25.63 -6.11 -13.22
N ASN A 29 25.58 -7.41 -13.50
CA ASN A 29 25.94 -8.46 -12.55
C ASN A 29 27.29 -9.10 -12.86
N GLU A 30 27.53 -9.39 -14.13
CA GLU A 30 28.74 -10.06 -14.60
C GLU A 30 29.05 -9.59 -16.03
N VAL A 31 30.34 -9.39 -16.33
CA VAL A 31 30.80 -8.97 -17.65
C VAL A 31 31.99 -9.82 -18.05
N MET A 32 31.96 -10.38 -19.26
CA MET A 32 33.08 -11.10 -19.85
C MET A 32 33.48 -10.42 -21.15
N THR A 33 34.71 -9.93 -21.20
CA THR A 33 35.23 -9.18 -22.35
C THR A 33 35.80 -10.09 -23.43
N ASP A 34 36.37 -11.22 -23.04
CA ASP A 34 37.00 -12.19 -23.92
C ASP A 34 36.51 -13.60 -23.58
N ASN A 35 35.75 -14.18 -24.49
CA ASN A 35 35.06 -15.44 -24.32
C ASN A 35 35.54 -16.40 -25.41
N GLU A 36 36.15 -17.52 -25.00
CA GLU A 36 36.56 -18.61 -25.91
C GLU A 36 35.99 -19.97 -25.50
N SER A 37 35.45 -20.11 -24.27
CA SER A 37 35.03 -21.41 -23.72
C SER A 37 33.79 -21.35 -22.82
N SER A 38 33.26 -20.16 -22.54
CA SER A 38 32.05 -20.00 -21.72
C SER A 38 30.81 -20.26 -22.60
N ILE A 39 29.78 -19.42 -22.48
CA ILE A 39 28.55 -19.50 -23.28
C ILE A 39 28.82 -19.26 -24.76
N VAL A 40 27.98 -19.88 -25.59
CA VAL A 40 27.91 -19.68 -27.04
C VAL A 40 26.62 -18.96 -27.39
N ASP A 41 26.67 -18.15 -28.44
CA ASP A 41 25.49 -17.55 -29.05
C ASP A 41 24.65 -18.60 -29.83
N GLU A 42 23.53 -18.15 -30.37
CA GLU A 42 22.59 -18.96 -31.15
C GLU A 42 23.22 -19.56 -32.42
N PHE A 43 24.39 -19.06 -32.85
CA PHE A 43 25.16 -19.51 -34.00
C PHE A 43 26.38 -20.34 -33.61
N GLY A 44 26.56 -20.66 -32.32
CA GLY A 44 27.68 -21.46 -31.82
C GLY A 44 28.99 -20.69 -31.69
N ASN A 45 28.98 -19.35 -31.74
CA ASN A 45 30.17 -18.54 -31.56
C ASN A 45 30.31 -18.08 -30.11
N HIS A 46 31.55 -17.95 -29.67
CA HIS A 46 31.84 -17.25 -28.42
C HIS A 46 31.95 -15.74 -28.70
N LYS A 47 31.20 -14.96 -27.91
CA LYS A 47 31.18 -13.50 -27.98
C LYS A 47 31.34 -12.93 -26.58
N ALA A 48 31.86 -11.70 -26.49
CA ALA A 48 31.80 -10.90 -25.28
C ALA A 48 30.34 -10.70 -24.86
N TRP A 49 30.07 -10.71 -23.56
CA TRP A 49 28.72 -10.60 -23.03
C TRP A 49 28.67 -9.80 -21.74
N ILE A 50 27.51 -9.20 -21.52
CA ILE A 50 27.13 -8.52 -20.29
C ILE A 50 25.90 -9.23 -19.74
N GLU A 51 25.92 -9.50 -18.45
CA GLU A 51 24.77 -10.01 -17.72
C GLU A 51 24.15 -8.90 -16.86
N LEU A 52 22.83 -8.78 -16.96
CA LEU A 52 22.00 -8.00 -16.06
C LEU A 52 21.31 -8.94 -15.07
N CYS A 53 21.17 -8.52 -13.82
CA CYS A 53 20.34 -9.20 -12.84
C CYS A 53 19.25 -8.26 -12.32
N ASN A 54 18.08 -8.82 -12.06
CA ASN A 54 17.08 -8.17 -11.23
C ASN A 54 17.37 -8.49 -9.75
N ALA A 55 17.96 -7.54 -9.03
CA ALA A 55 18.29 -7.72 -7.62
C ALA A 55 17.06 -7.63 -6.67
N SER A 56 15.87 -7.37 -7.21
CA SER A 56 14.62 -7.36 -6.43
C SER A 56 13.89 -8.69 -6.48
N PHE A 57 12.82 -8.80 -5.67
CA PHE A 57 11.90 -9.94 -5.69
C PHE A 57 10.68 -9.72 -6.59
N THR A 58 10.53 -8.52 -7.15
CA THR A 58 9.41 -8.15 -8.02
C THR A 58 9.81 -8.28 -9.47
N THR A 59 8.86 -8.61 -10.34
CA THR A 59 9.11 -8.63 -11.78
C THR A 59 9.33 -7.21 -12.31
N VAL A 60 10.42 -7.00 -13.04
CA VAL A 60 10.80 -5.72 -13.65
C VAL A 60 10.99 -5.91 -15.14
N ASN A 61 10.44 -4.98 -15.92
CA ASN A 61 10.59 -4.96 -17.36
C ASN A 61 11.82 -4.13 -17.75
N ILE A 62 12.77 -4.74 -18.46
CA ILE A 62 13.99 -4.07 -18.96
C ILE A 62 13.88 -3.62 -20.42
N ARG A 63 12.72 -3.82 -21.06
CA ARG A 63 12.44 -3.36 -22.42
C ARG A 63 12.67 -1.87 -22.54
N GLY A 64 13.35 -1.47 -23.62
CA GLY A 64 13.57 -0.06 -23.93
C GLY A 64 14.67 0.60 -23.11
N MET A 65 15.27 -0.09 -22.13
CA MET A 65 16.48 0.40 -21.46
C MET A 65 17.65 0.43 -22.44
N TYR A 66 18.68 1.21 -22.07
CA TYR A 66 19.84 1.44 -22.92
C TYR A 66 21.12 0.96 -22.25
N ILE A 67 21.98 0.30 -23.03
CA ILE A 67 23.33 -0.08 -22.61
C ILE A 67 24.36 0.61 -23.51
N THR A 68 25.45 1.05 -22.92
CA THR A 68 26.55 1.66 -23.66
C THR A 68 27.91 1.35 -23.07
N THR A 69 28.90 1.29 -23.96
CA THR A 69 30.31 1.24 -23.62
C THR A 69 31.05 2.54 -23.93
N ASP A 70 30.37 3.50 -24.55
CA ASP A 70 30.95 4.79 -24.94
C ASP A 70 30.69 5.84 -23.86
N LYS A 71 31.77 6.44 -23.34
CA LYS A 71 31.73 7.52 -22.35
C LYS A 71 31.26 8.85 -22.93
N SER A 72 31.21 9.01 -24.25
CA SER A 72 30.71 10.23 -24.91
C SER A 72 29.29 10.60 -24.47
N VAL A 73 28.48 9.60 -24.10
CA VAL A 73 27.13 9.77 -23.57
C VAL A 73 27.09 10.61 -22.29
N LEU A 74 28.18 10.69 -21.52
CA LEU A 74 28.21 11.45 -20.27
C LEU A 74 28.19 12.97 -20.48
N ASN A 75 28.39 13.44 -21.72
CA ASN A 75 28.36 14.87 -22.02
C ASN A 75 26.99 15.48 -21.71
N GLU A 76 26.97 16.48 -20.82
CA GLU A 76 25.77 17.19 -20.37
C GLU A 76 25.08 17.98 -21.48
N ASP A 77 25.80 18.36 -22.54
CA ASP A 77 25.26 19.11 -23.68
C ASP A 77 24.41 18.26 -24.64
N LEU A 78 24.43 16.92 -24.48
CA LEU A 78 23.67 16.01 -25.33
C LEU A 78 22.19 16.01 -24.95
N SER A 79 21.33 16.28 -25.94
CA SER A 79 19.89 16.05 -25.81
C SER A 79 19.58 14.54 -25.67
N ALA A 80 18.41 14.21 -25.08
CA ALA A 80 18.00 12.82 -24.88
C ALA A 80 18.03 11.98 -26.19
N PRO A 81 17.53 12.44 -27.34
CA PRO A 81 17.59 11.66 -28.58
C PRO A 81 19.03 11.44 -29.10
N GLN A 82 19.91 12.44 -28.94
CA GLN A 82 21.32 12.31 -29.33
C GLN A 82 22.02 11.27 -28.46
N ARG A 83 21.74 11.28 -27.15
CA ARG A 83 22.28 10.30 -26.20
C ARG A 83 21.77 8.90 -26.53
N GLN A 84 20.47 8.74 -26.81
CA GLN A 84 19.88 7.46 -27.20
C GLN A 84 20.51 6.88 -28.48
N ALA A 85 20.87 7.73 -29.45
CA ALA A 85 21.51 7.29 -30.69
C ALA A 85 22.93 6.73 -30.49
N LEU A 86 23.60 7.08 -29.40
CA LEU A 86 24.93 6.60 -29.03
C LEU A 86 24.88 5.32 -28.19
N MET A 87 23.69 4.89 -27.76
CA MET A 87 23.50 3.74 -26.89
C MET A 87 22.80 2.60 -27.63
N SER A 88 22.93 1.39 -27.09
CA SER A 88 22.24 0.21 -27.58
C SER A 88 20.93 0.02 -26.85
N LEU A 89 19.84 -0.04 -27.62
CA LEU A 89 18.51 -0.33 -27.12
C LEU A 89 18.38 -1.83 -26.80
N ILE A 90 17.85 -2.17 -25.61
CA ILE A 90 17.38 -3.53 -25.32
C ILE A 90 16.07 -3.74 -26.09
N PRO A 91 16.01 -4.72 -27.02
CA PRO A 91 14.88 -4.85 -27.93
C PRO A 91 13.52 -5.02 -27.24
N ASN A 92 12.51 -4.40 -27.85
CA ASN A 92 11.13 -4.53 -27.44
C ASN A 92 10.49 -5.67 -28.23
N GLY A 93 10.04 -6.73 -27.55
CA GLY A 93 9.27 -7.79 -28.22
C GLY A 93 9.49 -9.21 -27.70
N ASP A 94 10.53 -9.43 -26.90
CA ASP A 94 10.80 -10.73 -26.29
C ASP A 94 10.21 -10.81 -24.87
N GLU A 95 9.55 -11.91 -24.50
CA GLU A 95 9.11 -12.17 -23.13
C GLU A 95 10.29 -12.28 -22.16
N SER A 96 11.47 -12.65 -22.64
CA SER A 96 12.69 -12.79 -21.83
C SER A 96 13.19 -11.47 -21.21
N THR A 97 12.74 -10.32 -21.73
CA THR A 97 13.02 -8.98 -21.19
C THR A 97 12.11 -8.60 -20.01
N LEU A 98 11.17 -9.46 -19.63
CA LEU A 98 10.42 -9.35 -18.39
C LEU A 98 11.11 -10.19 -17.31
N LEU A 99 11.96 -9.56 -16.49
CA LEU A 99 12.78 -10.26 -15.50
C LEU A 99 12.03 -10.43 -14.20
N SER A 100 11.74 -11.68 -13.85
CA SER A 100 11.27 -12.05 -12.52
C SER A 100 12.33 -11.74 -11.45
N GLY A 101 11.94 -11.80 -10.18
CA GLY A 101 12.88 -11.53 -9.08
C GLY A 101 14.06 -12.50 -9.07
N ASN A 102 15.29 -11.98 -8.94
CA ASN A 102 16.55 -12.72 -9.04
C ASN A 102 16.78 -13.43 -10.38
N GLN A 103 16.13 -12.99 -11.46
CA GLN A 103 16.39 -13.51 -12.80
C GLN A 103 17.53 -12.73 -13.47
N HIS A 104 18.26 -13.43 -14.33
CA HIS A 104 19.40 -12.92 -15.08
C HIS A 104 19.07 -12.82 -16.56
N PHE A 105 19.71 -11.87 -17.24
CA PHE A 105 19.53 -11.61 -18.66
C PHE A 105 20.88 -11.33 -19.32
N ILE A 106 21.17 -12.04 -20.40
CA ILE A 106 22.48 -12.00 -21.07
C ILE A 106 22.33 -11.25 -22.38
N LEU A 107 23.28 -10.35 -22.63
CA LEU A 107 23.42 -9.57 -23.85
C LEU A 107 24.80 -9.76 -24.47
N TYR A 108 24.83 -10.09 -25.76
CA TYR A 108 26.05 -10.26 -26.54
C TYR A 108 26.51 -8.93 -27.14
N CYS A 109 27.74 -8.54 -26.84
CA CYS A 109 28.32 -7.24 -27.17
C CYS A 109 29.21 -7.31 -28.42
N ASN A 110 28.65 -7.84 -29.52
CA ASN A 110 29.38 -8.07 -30.77
C ASN A 110 29.25 -6.91 -31.77
N GLY A 111 28.36 -5.93 -31.51
CA GLY A 111 28.10 -4.82 -32.41
C GLY A 111 27.17 -5.14 -33.57
N ASN A 112 26.52 -6.32 -33.58
CA ASN A 112 25.65 -6.74 -34.66
C ASN A 112 24.25 -7.14 -34.15
N PRO A 113 23.33 -6.18 -33.96
CA PRO A 113 21.99 -6.44 -33.45
C PRO A 113 21.09 -7.24 -34.42
N LYS A 114 21.55 -7.51 -35.65
CA LYS A 114 20.80 -8.33 -36.62
C LYS A 114 20.90 -9.83 -36.31
N ASP A 115 21.85 -10.24 -35.49
CA ASP A 115 22.09 -11.64 -35.15
C ASP A 115 20.99 -12.19 -34.22
N GLY A 116 20.35 -11.34 -33.41
CA GLY A 116 19.23 -11.76 -32.58
C GLY A 116 18.82 -10.72 -31.54
N SER A 117 17.76 -11.01 -30.77
CA SER A 117 17.22 -10.10 -29.74
C SER A 117 18.19 -9.82 -28.59
N ARG A 118 19.19 -10.68 -28.39
CA ARG A 118 20.21 -10.56 -27.34
C ARG A 118 21.50 -9.91 -27.83
N HIS A 119 21.64 -9.64 -29.13
CA HIS A 119 22.82 -9.00 -29.69
C HIS A 119 22.62 -7.47 -29.71
N ILE A 120 23.60 -6.74 -29.18
CA ILE A 120 23.54 -5.29 -29.07
C ILE A 120 24.60 -4.59 -29.93
N THR A 121 24.33 -3.33 -30.29
CA THR A 121 25.24 -2.50 -31.08
C THR A 121 26.52 -2.13 -30.32
N ALA A 122 26.49 -2.18 -28.98
CA ALA A 122 27.65 -1.93 -28.14
C ALA A 122 28.67 -3.03 -28.36
N LYS A 123 29.89 -2.63 -28.69
CA LYS A 123 31.01 -3.52 -28.89
C LYS A 123 31.97 -3.42 -27.70
N ILE A 124 32.42 -4.57 -27.22
CA ILE A 124 33.49 -4.67 -26.24
C ILE A 124 34.78 -5.04 -26.98
N THR A 125 35.88 -4.38 -26.61
CA THR A 125 37.21 -4.69 -27.14
C THR A 125 37.96 -5.51 -26.10
N GLU A 126 38.58 -6.61 -26.54
CA GLU A 126 39.33 -7.53 -25.69
C GLU A 126 40.62 -6.88 -25.18
N GLY A 127 41.07 -7.26 -23.98
CA GLY A 127 42.36 -6.84 -23.42
C GLY A 127 42.46 -5.40 -22.89
N GLU A 128 41.45 -4.56 -23.10
CA GLU A 128 41.43 -3.17 -22.62
C GLU A 128 40.39 -2.96 -21.50
N PRO A 129 40.59 -1.98 -20.60
CA PRO A 129 39.57 -1.60 -19.64
C PRO A 129 38.34 -1.01 -20.34
N VAL A 130 37.15 -1.53 -20.02
CA VAL A 130 35.89 -1.09 -20.65
C VAL A 130 34.95 -0.54 -19.59
N TRP A 131 34.39 0.63 -19.85
CA TRP A 131 33.30 1.17 -19.05
C TRP A 131 31.98 0.69 -19.63
N VAL A 132 31.08 0.21 -18.78
CA VAL A 132 29.74 -0.24 -19.16
C VAL A 132 28.74 0.51 -18.30
N ALA A 133 27.70 1.05 -18.93
CA ALA A 133 26.61 1.72 -18.24
C ALA A 133 25.24 1.27 -18.73
N LEU A 134 24.30 1.20 -17.78
CA LEU A 134 22.89 0.93 -17.97
C LEU A 134 22.09 2.20 -17.68
N TYR A 135 21.29 2.61 -18.65
CA TYR A 135 20.40 3.76 -18.58
C TYR A 135 18.93 3.32 -18.66
N ASP A 136 18.05 4.10 -18.03
CA ASP A 136 16.61 3.90 -18.11
C ASP A 136 16.06 4.16 -19.52
N GLY A 137 14.81 3.78 -19.77
CA GLY A 137 14.15 3.96 -21.08
C GLY A 137 13.99 5.42 -21.51
N ASN A 138 14.15 6.38 -20.60
CA ASN A 138 14.27 7.79 -20.95
C ASN A 138 15.60 8.14 -21.66
N GLY A 139 16.61 7.27 -21.56
CA GLY A 139 17.94 7.45 -22.12
C GLY A 139 18.80 8.52 -21.43
N VAL A 140 18.40 9.00 -20.25
CA VAL A 140 19.10 10.07 -19.50
C VAL A 140 19.45 9.63 -18.08
N GLU A 141 18.52 8.96 -17.38
CA GLU A 141 18.75 8.49 -16.01
C GLU A 141 19.68 7.28 -16.02
N LEU A 142 20.83 7.42 -15.34
CA LEU A 142 21.77 6.34 -15.12
C LEU A 142 21.24 5.40 -14.02
N ILE A 143 21.10 4.11 -14.34
CA ILE A 143 20.67 3.08 -13.39
C ILE A 143 21.87 2.46 -12.69
N ASP A 144 22.86 2.00 -13.46
CA ASP A 144 24.05 1.32 -12.95
C ASP A 144 25.23 1.51 -13.90
N SER A 145 26.46 1.49 -13.38
CA SER A 145 27.66 1.54 -14.21
C SER A 145 28.83 0.83 -13.55
N VAL A 146 29.73 0.30 -14.37
CA VAL A 146 30.92 -0.40 -13.92
C VAL A 146 32.08 -0.12 -14.88
N THR A 147 33.28 0.06 -14.33
CA THR A 147 34.51 0.01 -15.11
C THR A 147 35.14 -1.35 -14.94
N VAL A 148 35.13 -2.14 -16.00
CA VAL A 148 35.72 -3.48 -16.06
C VAL A 148 37.23 -3.30 -16.32
N PRO A 149 38.11 -3.86 -15.48
CA PRO A 149 39.55 -3.85 -15.74
C PRO A 149 39.88 -4.71 -16.96
N ALA A 150 41.11 -4.60 -17.49
CA ALA A 150 41.58 -5.54 -18.51
C ALA A 150 41.56 -6.97 -17.96
N LEU A 151 40.75 -7.84 -18.57
CA LEU A 151 40.60 -9.24 -18.19
C LEU A 151 41.42 -10.14 -19.11
N SER A 152 41.87 -11.28 -18.59
CA SER A 152 42.42 -12.35 -19.44
C SER A 152 41.30 -13.17 -20.08
N VAL A 153 41.66 -13.96 -21.09
CA VAL A 153 40.75 -14.90 -21.78
C VAL A 153 39.93 -15.72 -20.78
N ASN A 154 38.62 -15.81 -21.01
CA ASN A 154 37.66 -16.57 -20.18
C ASN A 154 37.57 -16.12 -18.72
N GLN A 155 38.03 -14.92 -18.39
CA GLN A 155 37.76 -14.30 -17.09
C GLN A 155 36.53 -13.39 -17.20
N SER A 156 35.74 -13.36 -16.14
CA SER A 156 34.64 -12.42 -15.99
C SER A 156 34.89 -11.51 -14.80
N TYR A 157 34.35 -10.30 -14.88
CA TYR A 157 34.25 -9.39 -13.77
C TYR A 157 32.82 -9.41 -13.27
N ALA A 158 32.63 -9.88 -12.04
CA ALA A 158 31.32 -10.19 -11.50
C ALA A 158 31.14 -9.57 -10.12
N ARG A 159 29.89 -9.31 -9.72
CA ARG A 159 29.58 -8.99 -8.34
C ARG A 159 29.87 -10.21 -7.44
N GLU A 160 30.27 -9.96 -6.19
CA GLU A 160 30.55 -11.03 -5.23
C GLU A 160 29.31 -11.90 -4.95
N LYS A 161 28.15 -11.25 -4.92
CA LYS A 161 26.80 -11.82 -4.86
C LYS A 161 25.90 -10.98 -5.76
N ASP A 162 24.83 -11.54 -6.29
CA ASP A 162 23.86 -10.79 -7.11
C ASP A 162 23.45 -9.47 -6.43
N GLY A 163 23.62 -8.37 -7.17
CA GLY A 163 23.32 -7.02 -6.68
C GLY A 163 24.27 -6.45 -5.61
N SER A 164 25.33 -7.16 -5.20
CA SER A 164 26.33 -6.68 -4.21
C SER A 164 27.15 -5.52 -4.76
N ALA A 165 27.51 -4.54 -3.92
CA ALA A 165 28.38 -3.43 -4.31
C ALA A 165 29.81 -3.85 -4.66
N ASN A 166 30.28 -4.98 -4.11
CA ASN A 166 31.64 -5.47 -4.31
C ASN A 166 31.75 -6.24 -5.62
N TRP A 167 32.84 -5.99 -6.35
CA TRP A 167 33.18 -6.67 -7.59
C TRP A 167 34.46 -7.49 -7.44
N VAL A 168 34.50 -8.63 -8.11
CA VAL A 168 35.62 -9.57 -8.10
C VAL A 168 35.88 -10.10 -9.50
N VAL A 169 37.15 -10.32 -9.84
CA VAL A 169 37.53 -11.04 -11.06
C VAL A 169 37.36 -12.53 -10.80
N ARG A 170 36.53 -13.20 -11.59
CA ARG A 170 36.33 -14.64 -11.56
C ARG A 170 37.12 -15.29 -12.70
N GLY A 171 37.86 -16.34 -12.36
CA GLY A 171 38.51 -17.19 -13.37
C GLY A 171 37.51 -18.08 -14.08
N SER A 172 37.91 -18.63 -15.24
CA SER A 172 37.10 -19.49 -16.12
C SER A 172 36.22 -20.55 -15.42
N LYS A 173 36.70 -21.18 -14.34
CA LYS A 173 35.92 -22.21 -13.60
C LYS A 173 34.79 -21.66 -12.75
N ASN A 174 34.82 -20.38 -12.42
CA ASN A 174 33.90 -19.73 -11.48
C ASN A 174 32.99 -18.71 -12.16
N VAL A 175 32.99 -18.65 -13.50
CA VAL A 175 32.08 -17.81 -14.28
C VAL A 175 30.65 -18.35 -14.12
N THR A 176 29.68 -17.47 -13.93
CA THR A 176 28.32 -17.85 -13.51
C THR A 176 27.25 -17.32 -14.46
N PRO A 177 27.31 -17.63 -15.76
CA PRO A 177 26.39 -17.06 -16.73
C PRO A 177 24.97 -17.60 -16.52
N GLY A 178 24.00 -16.69 -16.39
CA GLY A 178 22.58 -16.98 -16.26
C GLY A 178 22.17 -17.55 -14.90
N ILE A 179 23.06 -17.55 -13.92
CA ILE A 179 22.82 -18.08 -12.57
C ILE A 179 23.35 -17.11 -11.51
N ALA A 180 22.97 -17.35 -10.26
CA ALA A 180 23.42 -16.51 -9.16
C ALA A 180 24.94 -16.55 -8.98
N ASN A 181 25.54 -15.38 -8.70
CA ASN A 181 26.97 -15.15 -8.43
C ASN A 181 27.49 -15.82 -7.14
N THR A 182 26.86 -16.89 -6.67
CA THR A 182 27.31 -17.66 -5.51
C THR A 182 28.08 -18.88 -6.00
N PRO A 183 29.43 -18.94 -5.83
CA PRO A 183 30.23 -20.08 -6.25
C PRO A 183 29.96 -21.35 -5.43
N ASN A 184 29.20 -21.23 -4.34
CA ASN A 184 28.83 -22.34 -3.49
C ASN A 184 27.43 -22.84 -3.88
N ILE A 185 27.32 -24.12 -4.24
CA ILE A 185 26.05 -24.82 -4.42
C ILE A 185 25.38 -24.87 -3.05
N ASN A 186 24.63 -23.81 -2.74
CA ASN A 186 23.91 -23.67 -1.48
C ASN A 186 22.70 -24.61 -1.50
N ASN A 187 22.91 -25.89 -1.23
CA ASN A 187 21.80 -26.79 -0.93
C ASN A 187 21.06 -26.20 0.26
N LYS A 188 19.83 -25.70 0.05
CA LYS A 188 19.01 -25.07 1.09
C LYS A 188 18.97 -25.95 2.33
N ILE A 189 18.81 -27.26 2.15
CA ILE A 189 18.77 -28.25 3.23
C ILE A 189 20.08 -28.28 4.01
N ALA A 190 21.23 -28.25 3.32
CA ALA A 190 22.53 -28.22 3.97
C ALA A 190 22.75 -26.92 4.76
N ARG A 191 22.31 -25.78 4.21
CA ARG A 191 22.41 -24.49 4.88
C ARG A 191 21.51 -24.42 6.11
N THR A 192 20.26 -24.86 5.99
CA THR A 192 19.32 -24.93 7.10
C THR A 192 19.80 -25.90 8.18
N LYS A 193 20.39 -27.03 7.80
CA LYS A 193 20.98 -27.99 8.75
C LYS A 193 22.23 -27.45 9.45
N ALA A 194 22.98 -26.55 8.80
CA ALA A 194 24.13 -25.88 9.40
C ALA A 194 23.71 -24.73 10.35
N GLU A 195 22.73 -23.93 9.95
CA GLU A 195 22.23 -22.78 10.71
C GLU A 195 21.33 -23.20 11.89
N ASP A 196 20.51 -24.24 11.71
CA ASP A 196 19.61 -24.77 12.73
C ASP A 196 19.61 -26.32 12.72
N PRO A 197 20.64 -26.96 13.31
CA PRO A 197 20.78 -28.42 13.31
C PRO A 197 19.60 -29.16 13.96
N HIS A 198 18.91 -28.50 14.88
CA HIS A 198 17.82 -29.08 15.67
C HIS A 198 16.41 -28.61 15.25
N GLY A 199 16.29 -27.56 14.42
CA GLY A 199 15.01 -27.06 13.90
C GLY A 199 14.25 -26.14 14.87
N PHE A 200 14.88 -25.63 15.93
CA PHE A 200 14.21 -24.80 16.93
C PHE A 200 13.81 -23.43 16.39
N ALA A 201 14.69 -22.79 15.60
CA ALA A 201 14.44 -21.46 15.07
C ALA A 201 13.25 -21.46 14.11
N ILE A 202 13.17 -22.47 13.24
CA ILE A 202 12.06 -22.63 12.29
C ILE A 202 10.74 -22.86 13.03
N THR A 203 10.75 -23.66 14.10
CA THR A 203 9.54 -23.97 14.88
C THR A 203 9.03 -22.74 15.63
N ILE A 204 9.93 -21.96 16.24
CA ILE A 204 9.55 -20.73 16.96
C ILE A 204 8.97 -19.68 16.00
N LEU A 205 9.58 -19.49 14.81
CA LEU A 205 9.05 -18.58 13.78
C LEU A 205 7.67 -19.02 13.26
N ALA A 206 7.50 -20.32 12.98
CA ALA A 206 6.23 -20.85 12.53
C ALA A 206 5.12 -20.65 13.59
N MET A 207 5.41 -21.01 14.84
CA MET A 207 4.44 -20.85 15.92
C MET A 207 4.14 -19.38 16.23
N GLY A 208 5.17 -18.52 16.22
CA GLY A 208 5.04 -17.08 16.47
C GLY A 208 4.21 -16.34 15.41
N THR A 209 4.37 -16.68 14.13
CA THR A 209 3.55 -16.09 13.05
C THR A 209 2.08 -16.50 13.16
N VAL A 210 1.80 -17.77 13.47
CA VAL A 210 0.42 -18.26 13.69
C VAL A 210 -0.25 -17.54 14.86
N PHE A 211 0.42 -17.44 16.01
CA PHE A 211 -0.13 -16.70 17.16
C PHE A 211 -0.31 -15.21 16.86
N SER A 212 0.62 -14.60 16.12
CA SER A 212 0.51 -13.19 15.72
C SER A 212 -0.71 -12.95 14.81
N CYS A 213 -0.95 -13.83 13.84
CA CYS A 213 -2.14 -13.77 12.98
C CYS A 213 -3.43 -13.93 13.78
N LEU A 214 -3.48 -14.90 14.71
CA LEU A 214 -4.66 -15.12 15.58
C LEU A 214 -4.91 -13.92 16.50
N ALA A 215 -3.87 -13.33 17.07
CA ALA A 215 -3.98 -12.14 17.91
C ALA A 215 -4.53 -10.93 17.12
N LEU A 216 -4.05 -10.74 15.89
CA LEU A 216 -4.53 -9.66 15.00
C LEU A 216 -6.02 -9.88 14.64
N LEU A 217 -6.39 -11.12 14.31
CA LEU A 217 -7.78 -11.50 14.05
C LEU A 217 -8.69 -11.26 15.28
N PHE A 218 -8.21 -11.60 16.47
CA PHE A 218 -8.92 -11.35 17.73
C PHE A 218 -9.14 -9.85 17.96
N VAL A 219 -8.11 -9.03 17.78
CA VAL A 219 -8.22 -7.57 17.91
C VAL A 219 -9.24 -7.02 16.90
N PHE A 220 -9.20 -7.47 15.65
CA PHE A 220 -10.14 -7.06 14.61
C PHE A 220 -11.59 -7.37 15.00
N PHE A 221 -11.89 -8.62 15.40
CA PHE A 221 -13.23 -8.99 15.84
C PHE A 221 -13.65 -8.28 17.12
N ARG A 222 -12.71 -8.00 18.03
CA ARG A 222 -13.02 -7.29 19.27
C ARG A 222 -13.42 -5.85 19.01
N VAL A 223 -12.72 -5.15 18.10
CA VAL A 223 -13.06 -3.79 17.68
C VAL A 223 -14.42 -3.77 16.98
N LEU A 224 -14.68 -4.71 16.06
CA LEU A 224 -15.99 -4.83 15.41
C LEU A 224 -17.12 -5.09 16.41
N GLY A 225 -16.89 -5.96 17.40
CA GLY A 225 -17.85 -6.24 18.46
C GLY A 225 -18.20 -4.97 19.26
N LEU A 226 -17.19 -4.20 19.68
CA LEU A 226 -17.41 -2.93 20.39
C LEU A 226 -18.20 -1.91 19.56
N ILE A 227 -17.94 -1.83 18.24
CA ILE A 227 -18.68 -0.95 17.33
C ILE A 227 -20.14 -1.43 17.21
N MET A 228 -20.36 -2.73 17.04
CA MET A 228 -21.70 -3.31 16.92
C MET A 228 -22.53 -3.09 18.19
N ASP A 229 -21.92 -3.25 19.36
CA ASP A 229 -22.58 -3.00 20.65
C ASP A 229 -22.98 -1.52 20.79
N HIS A 230 -22.14 -0.58 20.33
CA HIS A 230 -22.47 0.84 20.33
C HIS A 230 -23.64 1.18 19.38
N ILE A 231 -23.70 0.54 18.20
CA ILE A 231 -24.81 0.70 17.25
C ILE A 231 -26.11 0.08 17.81
N ASN A 232 -26.02 -1.06 18.49
CA ASN A 232 -27.20 -1.73 19.04
C ASN A 232 -27.77 -1.02 20.28
N THR A 233 -26.91 -0.46 21.13
CA THR A 233 -27.34 0.35 22.29
C THR A 233 -28.01 1.65 21.85
N THR A 234 -27.48 2.34 20.84
CA THR A 234 -28.12 3.54 20.26
C THR A 234 -29.46 3.23 19.60
N LYS A 235 -29.59 2.10 18.89
CA LYS A 235 -30.88 1.62 18.35
C LYS A 235 -31.89 1.25 19.43
N LYS A 236 -31.45 0.63 20.53
CA LYS A 236 -32.32 0.30 21.68
C LYS A 236 -32.84 1.55 22.40
N ILE A 237 -32.00 2.56 22.60
CA ILE A 237 -32.41 3.84 23.20
C ILE A 237 -33.40 4.58 22.28
N ALA A 238 -33.16 4.58 20.96
CA ALA A 238 -34.07 5.17 19.99
C ALA A 238 -35.45 4.46 19.94
N ASN A 239 -35.51 3.15 20.16
CA ASN A 239 -36.75 2.37 20.17
C ASN A 239 -37.46 2.33 21.54
N ALA A 240 -36.73 2.52 22.65
CA ALA A 240 -37.30 2.56 24.00
C ALA A 240 -38.03 3.87 24.31
N TYR A 241 -37.67 4.96 23.60
CA TYR A 241 -38.39 6.24 23.66
C TYR A 241 -38.97 6.56 22.28
N PRO A 242 -40.15 6.04 21.92
CA PRO A 242 -40.90 6.58 20.81
C PRO A 242 -41.41 7.96 21.22
N LEU A 243 -40.61 9.01 21.03
CA LEU A 243 -41.11 10.38 21.05
C LEU A 243 -42.13 10.50 19.93
N LYS A 244 -43.42 10.33 20.25
CA LYS A 244 -44.51 10.72 19.36
C LYS A 244 -44.32 12.19 19.06
N PRO A 245 -44.15 12.60 17.79
CA PRO A 245 -44.10 14.01 17.47
C PRO A 245 -45.51 14.58 17.68
N VAL A 246 -45.75 15.19 18.84
CA VAL A 246 -46.93 16.04 19.03
C VAL A 246 -46.67 17.31 18.23
N THR A 247 -47.14 17.27 16.99
CA THR A 247 -47.33 18.43 16.14
C THR A 247 -48.29 19.39 16.82
N SER A 248 -47.78 20.50 17.39
CA SER A 248 -48.45 21.83 17.54
C SER A 248 -47.90 22.73 18.66
N THR A 249 -46.65 22.58 19.11
CA THR A 249 -46.04 23.51 20.10
C THR A 249 -44.60 23.92 19.77
N ILE A 250 -44.24 23.98 18.48
CA ILE A 250 -42.89 24.37 18.06
C ILE A 250 -42.71 25.90 17.97
N THR A 251 -43.77 26.71 17.99
CA THR A 251 -43.64 28.17 17.87
C THR A 251 -43.50 28.90 19.21
N THR A 252 -44.07 28.39 20.30
CA THR A 252 -43.99 29.05 21.62
C THR A 252 -42.78 28.59 22.44
N THR A 253 -42.40 27.32 22.33
CA THR A 253 -41.28 26.74 23.09
C THR A 253 -39.91 27.15 22.54
N ALA A 254 -39.81 27.60 21.29
CA ALA A 254 -38.58 28.18 20.74
C ALA A 254 -38.26 29.57 21.33
N LYS A 255 -39.29 30.35 21.72
CA LYS A 255 -39.09 31.64 22.39
C LYS A 255 -38.74 31.47 23.86
N ILE A 256 -39.43 30.59 24.57
CA ILE A 256 -39.15 30.30 25.99
C ILE A 256 -37.81 29.55 26.13
N GLY A 257 -37.51 28.61 25.22
CA GLY A 257 -36.25 27.87 25.21
C GLY A 257 -35.03 28.75 24.94
N ALA A 258 -35.15 29.78 24.10
CA ALA A 258 -34.06 30.73 23.84
C ALA A 258 -33.79 31.67 25.03
N GLU A 259 -34.85 32.10 25.72
CA GLU A 259 -34.74 32.99 26.89
C GLU A 259 -34.23 32.22 28.13
N VAL A 260 -34.64 30.96 28.30
CA VAL A 260 -34.14 30.07 29.35
C VAL A 260 -32.69 29.65 29.09
N LEU A 261 -32.26 29.45 27.83
CA LEU A 261 -30.86 29.14 27.51
C LEU A 261 -29.91 30.33 27.78
N ASP A 262 -30.33 31.56 27.47
CA ASP A 262 -29.52 32.76 27.74
C ASP A 262 -29.42 33.04 29.24
N THR A 263 -30.52 32.86 29.98
CA THR A 263 -30.55 33.03 31.44
C THR A 263 -29.73 31.94 32.14
N THR A 264 -29.79 30.70 31.66
CA THR A 264 -28.98 29.58 32.17
C THR A 264 -27.49 29.75 31.83
N GLY A 265 -27.16 30.30 30.65
CA GLY A 265 -25.79 30.65 30.27
C GLY A 265 -25.21 31.80 31.10
N LYS A 266 -26.03 32.79 31.48
CA LYS A 266 -25.66 33.88 32.41
C LYS A 266 -25.50 33.37 33.85
N LEU A 267 -26.42 32.54 34.35
CA LEU A 267 -26.31 31.90 35.66
C LEU A 267 -25.11 30.96 35.77
N MET A 268 -24.74 30.24 34.70
CA MET A 268 -23.53 29.41 34.66
C MET A 268 -22.24 30.25 34.63
N LYS A 269 -22.26 31.44 34.03
CA LYS A 269 -21.12 32.38 34.06
C LYS A 269 -20.99 33.09 35.41
N ASP A 270 -22.10 33.44 36.06
CA ASP A 270 -22.09 34.05 37.41
C ASP A 270 -21.78 33.02 38.51
N GLY A 271 -22.21 31.76 38.36
CA GLY A 271 -21.81 30.65 39.22
C GLY A 271 -20.33 30.29 39.13
N LEU A 272 -19.66 30.65 38.03
CA LEU A 272 -18.20 30.52 37.90
C LEU A 272 -17.42 31.65 38.62
N LYS A 273 -18.08 32.77 38.95
CA LYS A 273 -17.48 33.93 39.63
C LYS A 273 -17.74 33.99 41.13
N LEU A 274 -18.74 33.26 41.64
CA LEU A 274 -18.95 33.10 43.08
C LEU A 274 -18.08 31.94 43.59
N LYS A 275 -17.13 32.26 44.47
CA LYS A 275 -16.29 31.30 45.20
C LYS A 275 -17.15 30.17 45.80
N GLY A 276 -16.93 28.94 45.35
CA GLY A 276 -16.89 27.78 46.27
C GLY A 276 -18.06 26.79 46.26
N ILE A 277 -18.66 26.43 45.13
CA ILE A 277 -19.56 25.25 45.08
C ILE A 277 -19.08 24.26 44.01
N ASP A 278 -18.85 23.02 44.45
CA ASP A 278 -18.30 21.92 43.64
C ASP A 278 -19.25 21.55 42.50
N LYS A 279 -18.70 21.32 41.29
CA LYS A 279 -19.45 21.07 40.04
C LYS A 279 -20.43 19.89 40.16
N LYS A 280 -20.11 18.93 41.03
CA LYS A 280 -20.97 17.78 41.34
C LYS A 280 -22.28 18.18 42.03
N VAL A 281 -22.24 19.20 42.88
CA VAL A 281 -23.42 19.70 43.61
C VAL A 281 -24.37 20.39 42.63
N TYR A 282 -23.85 21.19 41.70
CA TYR A 282 -24.68 21.82 40.67
C TYR A 282 -25.40 20.80 39.79
N ILE A 283 -24.70 19.75 39.35
CA ILE A 283 -25.30 18.69 38.54
C ILE A 283 -26.34 17.92 39.36
N ALA A 284 -26.07 17.67 40.65
CA ALA A 284 -27.02 17.01 41.55
C ALA A 284 -28.29 17.85 41.77
N VAL A 285 -28.17 19.16 41.94
CA VAL A 285 -29.32 20.05 42.13
C VAL A 285 -30.16 20.16 40.85
N ILE A 286 -29.53 20.24 39.68
CA ILE A 286 -30.23 20.24 38.39
C ILE A 286 -30.96 18.91 38.19
N ALA A 287 -30.31 17.78 38.48
CA ALA A 287 -30.92 16.45 38.38
C ALA A 287 -32.10 16.29 39.37
N MET A 288 -31.96 16.81 40.58
CA MET A 288 -33.01 16.79 41.59
C MET A 288 -34.21 17.66 41.18
N ALA A 289 -33.96 18.85 40.61
CA ALA A 289 -35.01 19.74 40.10
C ALA A 289 -35.74 19.14 38.89
N ILE A 290 -35.04 18.47 37.98
CA ILE A 290 -35.66 17.75 36.86
C ILE A 290 -36.51 16.58 37.37
N LYS A 291 -35.99 15.80 38.32
CA LYS A 291 -36.74 14.69 38.92
C LYS A 291 -37.99 15.19 39.63
N GLN A 292 -37.88 16.29 40.38
CA GLN A 292 -39.02 16.87 41.09
C GLN A 292 -40.06 17.44 40.12
N TYR A 293 -39.63 17.96 38.96
CA TYR A 293 -40.54 18.34 37.88
C TYR A 293 -41.24 17.14 37.24
N GLU A 294 -40.53 16.01 37.03
CA GLU A 294 -41.14 14.75 36.56
C GLU A 294 -42.14 14.17 37.58
N ASP A 295 -41.80 14.24 38.87
CA ASP A 295 -42.64 13.76 39.97
C ASP A 295 -43.86 14.68 40.23
N ASP A 296 -43.77 15.99 39.92
CA ASP A 296 -44.85 16.99 40.06
C ASP A 296 -45.81 17.03 38.84
N VAL A 297 -45.53 16.24 37.79
CA VAL A 297 -46.53 15.91 36.76
C VAL A 297 -47.49 14.86 37.35
N HIS A 298 -48.39 15.31 38.22
CA HIS A 298 -49.50 14.49 38.68
C HIS A 298 -50.36 14.01 37.49
N ASP A 299 -50.42 12.69 37.32
CA ASP A 299 -51.54 11.91 36.82
C ASP A 299 -52.38 12.56 35.71
N VAL A 300 -51.88 12.56 34.48
CA VAL A 300 -52.79 12.47 33.33
C VAL A 300 -53.24 11.02 33.22
N GLU A 301 -53.97 10.53 34.23
CA GLU A 301 -54.60 9.22 34.21
C GLU A 301 -55.50 9.10 32.98
N SER A 302 -55.26 8.09 32.14
CA SER A 302 -56.04 7.83 30.93
C SER A 302 -57.44 7.24 31.21
N GLY A 303 -58.00 7.47 32.40
CA GLY A 303 -59.24 6.87 32.89
C GLY A 303 -60.53 7.59 32.48
N ILE A 304 -60.47 8.80 31.94
CA ILE A 304 -61.67 9.54 31.49
C ILE A 304 -61.92 9.26 30.01
N ILE A 305 -62.91 8.40 29.72
CA ILE A 305 -63.45 8.25 28.38
C ILE A 305 -64.24 9.52 28.03
N SER A 306 -63.57 10.46 27.35
CA SER A 306 -64.22 11.62 26.75
C SER A 306 -65.01 11.19 25.50
N ILE A 307 -66.28 10.83 25.65
CA ILE A 307 -67.15 10.53 24.51
C ILE A 307 -67.41 11.85 23.76
N LYS A 308 -66.84 11.99 22.55
CA LYS A 308 -67.22 13.06 21.62
C LYS A 308 -68.43 12.60 20.81
N PRO A 309 -69.60 13.25 20.92
CA PRO A 309 -70.76 12.86 20.12
C PRO A 309 -70.48 13.08 18.63
N LYS A 310 -70.68 12.02 17.83
CA LYS A 310 -70.66 12.07 16.37
C LYS A 310 -72.10 12.08 15.88
N SER A 311 -72.44 13.04 15.01
CA SER A 311 -73.70 13.02 14.26
C SER A 311 -73.73 11.78 13.34
N THR A 312 -74.71 10.91 13.54
CA THR A 312 -74.99 9.77 12.65
C THR A 312 -76.20 10.07 11.78
N THR A 313 -76.13 9.72 10.49
CA THR A 313 -77.20 9.93 9.49
C THR A 313 -78.39 8.95 9.62
N TRP A 314 -78.60 8.37 10.81
CA TRP A 314 -79.63 7.35 11.06
C TRP A 314 -81.07 7.89 10.85
N ASN A 315 -81.27 9.21 10.99
CA ASN A 315 -82.54 9.89 10.75
C ASN A 315 -82.68 10.48 9.33
N ALA A 316 -81.81 10.14 8.38
CA ALA A 316 -81.99 10.57 6.99
C ALA A 316 -83.23 9.88 6.39
N PRO A 317 -84.21 10.62 5.85
CA PRO A 317 -85.40 10.03 5.26
C PRO A 317 -85.00 9.12 4.08
N LYS A 318 -85.54 7.89 4.08
CA LYS A 318 -85.31 6.89 3.04
C LYS A 318 -85.67 7.47 1.67
N PHE A 319 -84.72 7.44 0.73
CA PHE A 319 -85.01 7.68 -0.68
C PHE A 319 -86.01 6.62 -1.17
N ASN A 320 -87.16 7.09 -1.65
CA ASN A 320 -88.21 6.27 -2.26
C ASN A 320 -87.68 5.64 -3.54
N ASN A 321 -87.64 4.31 -3.60
CA ASN A 321 -87.49 3.56 -4.84
C ASN A 321 -88.84 3.59 -5.58
N GLU A 322 -89.02 4.50 -6.54
CA GLU A 322 -90.04 4.33 -7.57
C GLU A 322 -89.54 3.35 -8.63
N ILE A 323 -90.06 2.12 -8.56
CA ILE A 323 -90.05 1.17 -9.65
C ILE A 323 -91.08 1.66 -10.67
N LYS A 324 -90.63 2.14 -11.84
CA LYS A 324 -91.48 2.17 -13.05
C LYS A 324 -91.07 1.02 -13.95
N LYS A 325 -92.08 0.19 -14.23
CA LYS A 325 -92.12 -0.85 -15.28
C LYS A 325 -91.77 -0.28 -16.64
#